data_AF-A0A8S3HCV3-F1
#
_entry.id   AF-A0A8S3HCV3-F1
#
_cell.length_a   1.000
_cell.length_b   1.000
_cell.length_c   1.000
_cell.angle_alpha   90.00
_cell.angle_beta   90.00
_cell.angle_gamma   90.00
#
_symmetry.space_group_name_H-M   'P 1'
#
loop_
_entity.id
_entity.type
_entity.pdbx_description
1 polymer ?
#
loop_
_entity_poly.entity_id
_entity_poly.type
_entity_poly.pdbx_seq_one_letter_code
_entity_poly.pdbx_strand_id
1 'polypeptide(L)' 'PVTDFKEASCRQYELGECMRSGFCNFMHIKTLSPAIKKRIRERRQK' A
#
# COMPACT_ATOMS: atom_id res chain seq x y z
N PRO A 1 -5.53 -12.56 -13.31
CA PRO A 1 -5.39 -12.64 -11.83
C PRO A 1 -4.37 -11.59 -11.38
N VAL A 2 -4.57 -10.89 -10.26
CA VAL A 2 -3.55 -9.94 -9.76
C VAL A 2 -2.39 -10.75 -9.20
N THR A 3 -1.30 -10.83 -9.95
CA THR A 3 -0.12 -11.63 -9.62
C THR A 3 0.97 -10.81 -8.96
N ASP A 4 1.03 -9.50 -9.22
CA ASP A 4 1.95 -8.57 -8.57
C ASP A 4 1.21 -7.33 -8.07
N PHE A 5 1.28 -7.10 -6.75
CA PHE A 5 0.71 -5.93 -6.11
C PHE A 5 1.48 -4.63 -6.45
N LYS A 6 2.74 -4.74 -6.88
CA LYS A 6 3.54 -3.58 -7.33
C LYS A 6 3.08 -3.06 -8.68
N GLU A 7 2.71 -3.94 -9.61
CA GLU A 7 2.16 -3.49 -10.90
C GLU A 7 0.72 -2.99 -10.79
N ALA A 8 0.00 -3.46 -9.77
CA ALA A 8 -1.35 -3.03 -9.48
C ALA A 8 -1.43 -1.79 -8.56
N SER A 9 -0.30 -1.24 -8.07
CA SER A 9 -0.29 -0.02 -7.26
C SER A 9 -0.35 1.25 -8.11
N CYS A 10 -1.02 2.28 -7.58
CA CYS A 10 -1.11 3.57 -8.25
C CYS A 10 0.17 4.38 -8.01
N ARG A 11 1.06 4.46 -9.01
CA ARG A 11 2.30 5.25 -8.93
C ARG A 11 2.04 6.75 -8.68
N GLN A 12 0.95 7.29 -9.22
CA GLN A 12 0.56 8.69 -8.98
C GLN A 12 0.12 8.92 -7.52
N TYR A 13 -0.52 7.93 -6.88
CA TYR A 13 -0.89 8.03 -5.47
C TYR A 13 0.33 7.95 -4.56
N GLU A 14 1.33 7.13 -4.92
CA GLU A 14 2.61 7.06 -4.21
C GLU A 14 3.34 8.41 -4.20
N LEU A 15 3.19 9.21 -5.27
CA LEU A 15 3.71 10.57 -5.36
C LEU A 15 2.77 11.65 -4.77
N GLY A 16 1.56 11.27 -4.33
CA GLY A 16 0.56 12.20 -3.81
C GLY A 16 -0.22 12.99 -4.86
N GLU A 17 -0.11 12.62 -6.13
CA GLU A 17 -0.67 13.36 -7.28
C GLU A 17 -1.93 12.70 -7.88
N CYS A 18 -2.37 11.56 -7.35
CA CYS A 18 -3.56 10.89 -7.87
C CYS A 18 -4.83 11.68 -7.53
N MET A 19 -5.38 12.39 -8.52
CA MET A 19 -6.63 13.15 -8.38
C MET A 19 -7.89 12.30 -8.63
N ARG A 20 -7.72 11.03 -9.04
CA ARG A 20 -8.85 10.15 -9.41
C ARG A 20 -9.68 9.69 -8.20
N SER A 21 -9.20 9.90 -6.98
CA SER A 21 -9.92 9.58 -5.74
C SER A 21 -10.53 8.16 -5.78
N GLY A 22 -11.83 8.01 -5.54
CA GLY A 22 -12.54 6.72 -5.57
C GLY A 22 -12.70 6.10 -6.96
N PHE A 23 -12.35 6.81 -8.04
CA PHE A 23 -12.41 6.30 -9.41
C PHE A 23 -11.06 5.76 -9.90
N CYS A 24 -10.03 5.72 -9.04
CA CYS A 24 -8.78 5.09 -9.40
C CYS A 24 -8.91 3.56 -9.36
N ASN A 25 -8.64 2.90 -10.49
CA ASN A 25 -8.65 1.44 -10.58
C ASN A 25 -7.35 0.78 -10.10
N PHE A 26 -6.34 1.59 -9.74
CA PHE A 26 -5.08 1.12 -9.18
C PHE A 26 -5.10 1.24 -7.66
N MET A 27 -4.39 0.37 -6.96
CA MET A 27 -4.40 0.33 -5.50
C MET A 27 -3.69 1.54 -4.88
N HIS A 28 -4.39 2.22 -3.97
CA HIS A 28 -3.85 3.30 -3.13
C HIS A 28 -3.37 2.71 -1.80
N ILE A 29 -2.10 2.30 -1.75
CA ILE A 29 -1.55 1.56 -0.60
C ILE A 29 -1.25 2.50 0.56
N LYS A 30 -1.96 2.33 1.69
CA LYS A 30 -1.66 3.03 2.95
C LYS A 30 -0.63 2.26 3.77
N THR A 31 0.52 2.88 4.04
CA THR A 31 1.56 2.23 4.83
C THR A 31 1.25 2.30 6.33
N LEU A 32 1.51 1.19 7.04
CA LEU A 32 1.42 1.15 8.50
C LEU A 32 2.52 2.00 9.14
N SER A 33 2.23 2.58 10.31
CA SER A 33 3.25 3.29 11.09
C SER A 33 4.40 2.36 11.49
N PRO A 34 5.63 2.87 11.65
CA PRO A 34 6.80 2.05 11.98
C PRO A 34 6.61 1.23 13.28
N ALA A 35 5.95 1.81 14.29
CA ALA A 35 5.65 1.13 15.55
C ALA A 35 4.75 -0.10 15.36
N ILE A 36 3.70 0.02 14.53
CA ILE A 36 2.79 -1.09 14.23
C ILE A 36 3.52 -2.16 13.41
N LYS A 37 4.33 -1.76 12.41
CA LYS A 37 5.15 -2.69 11.61
C LYS A 37 6.09 -3.50 12.51
N LYS A 38 6.76 -2.86 13.47
CA LYS A 38 7.63 -3.52 14.45
C LYS A 38 6.86 -4.55 15.29
N ARG A 39 5.73 -4.15 15.89
CA ARG A 39 4.89 -5.04 16.69
C ARG A 39 4.38 -6.26 15.92
N ILE A 40 3.98 -6.09 14.66
CA ILE A 40 3.54 -7.20 13.80
C ILE A 40 4.71 -8.14 13.49
N ARG A 41 5.88 -7.59 13.16
CA ARG A 41 7.08 -8.39 12.87
C ARG A 41 7.53 -9.20 14.10
N GLU A 42 7.48 -8.62 15.29
CA GLU A 42 7.80 -9.31 16.55
C GLU A 42 6.82 -10.45 16.84
N ARG A 43 5.52 -10.25 16.58
CA ARG A 43 4.50 -11.30 16.75
C ARG A 43 4.64 -12.46 15.76
N ARG A 44 5.09 -12.21 14.53
CA ARG A 44 5.26 -13.24 13.49
C ARG A 44 6.50 -14.12 13.68
N GLN A 45 7.45 -13.70 14.50
CA GLN A 45 8.70 -14.43 14.78
C GLN A 45 8.62 -15.30 16.05
N LYS A 46 7.50 -15.25 16.76
CA LYS A 46 7.12 -16.21 17.80
C LYS A 46 6.23 -17.28 17.20
#